data_AF-A0A343LGI5-F1
#
_entry.id   AF-A0A343LGI5-F1
#
_cell.length_a   1.000
_cell.length_b   1.000
_cell.length_c   1.000
_cell.angle_alpha   90.00
_cell.angle_beta   90.00
_cell.angle_gamma   90.00
#
_symmetry.space_group_name_H-M   'P 1'
#
loop_
_entity.id
_entity.type
_entity.pdbx_description
1 polymer ?
#
loop_
_entity_poly.entity_id
_entity_poly.type
_entity_poly.pdbx_seq_one_letter_code
_entity_poly.pdbx_strand_id
1 'polypeptide(L)' 'MSLTHMNMMLAFITSLLGLLMYRSHLMSSLLCLEGMMLSLF' A
#
# COMPACT_ATOMS: atom_id res chain seq x y z
N MET A 1 -12.62 -4.65 17.17
CA MET A 1 -11.75 -4.23 16.04
C MET A 1 -12.62 -3.52 15.03
N SER A 2 -12.53 -2.20 14.99
CA SER A 2 -13.38 -1.34 14.16
C SER A 2 -13.15 -1.58 12.66
N LEU A 3 -14.17 -1.28 11.84
CA LEU A 3 -14.12 -1.34 10.38
C LEU A 3 -12.91 -0.59 9.79
N THR A 4 -12.41 0.43 10.50
CA THR A 4 -11.23 1.22 10.15
C THR A 4 -9.95 0.39 10.07
N HIS A 5 -9.73 -0.54 11.00
CA HIS A 5 -8.55 -1.42 10.95
C HIS A 5 -8.62 -2.40 9.78
N MET A 6 -9.81 -2.88 9.44
CA MET A 6 -10.00 -3.74 8.25
C MET A 6 -9.62 -2.98 6.97
N ASN A 7 -10.04 -1.72 6.84
CA ASN A 7 -9.71 -0.89 5.69
C ASN A 7 -8.22 -0.53 5.62
N MET A 8 -7.58 -0.25 6.77
CA MET A 8 -6.12 -0.01 6.83
C MET A 8 -5.34 -1.25 6.39
N MET A 9 -5.73 -2.44 6.87
CA MET A 9 -5.09 -3.70 6.47
C MET A 9 -5.29 -4.00 4.97
N LEU A 10 -6.47 -3.72 4.42
CA LEU A 10 -6.72 -3.85 2.97
C LEU A 10 -5.85 -2.89 2.16
N ALA A 11 -5.72 -1.63 2.58
CA ALA A 11 -4.87 -0.63 1.91
C ALA A 11 -3.38 -1.03 1.93
N PHE A 12 -2.92 -1.64 3.03
CA PHE A 12 -1.57 -2.18 3.14
C PHE A 12 -1.34 -3.37 2.18
N ILE A 13 -2.30 -4.29 2.07
CA ILE A 13 -2.19 -5.45 1.18
C ILE A 13 -2.22 -5.02 -0.30
N THR A 14 -3.05 -4.04 -0.68
CA THR A 14 -3.11 -3.56 -2.07
C THR A 14 -1.85 -2.81 -2.48
N SER A 15 -1.26 -2.01 -1.58
CA SER A 15 0.04 -1.37 -1.83
C SER A 15 1.19 -2.37 -1.90
N LEU A 16 1.16 -3.43 -1.08
CA LEU A 16 2.14 -4.52 -1.15
C LEU A 16 2.05 -5.28 -2.49
N LEU A 17 0.84 -5.59 -2.94
CA LEU A 17 0.59 -6.19 -4.24
C LEU A 17 1.06 -5.30 -5.39
N GLY A 18 0.86 -3.98 -5.29
CA GLY A 18 1.35 -3.01 -6.27
C GLY A 18 2.89 -2.95 -6.35
N LEU A 19 3.59 -3.17 -5.24
CA LEU A 19 5.05 -3.30 -5.20
C LEU A 19 5.55 -4.62 -5.77
N LEU A 20 4.90 -5.75 -5.43
CA LEU A 20 5.30 -7.06 -5.97
C LEU A 20 5.09 -7.14 -7.49
N MET A 21 4.05 -6.48 -8.00
CA MET A 21 3.79 -6.36 -9.43
C MET A 21 4.62 -5.20 -10.03
N TYR A 22 5.95 -5.34 -9.99
CA TYR A 22 6.92 -4.39 -10.57
C TYR A 22 6.62 -4.16 -12.07
N ARG A 23 5.73 -3.20 -12.37
CA ARG A 23 5.66 -2.55 -13.67
C ARG A 23 6.92 -1.70 -13.81
N SER A 24 7.44 -1.62 -15.03
CA SER A 24 8.69 -0.94 -15.43
C SER A 24 8.82 0.55 -15.03
N HIS A 25 7.78 1.16 -14.43
CA HIS A 25 7.82 2.52 -13.92
C HIS A 25 8.19 2.56 -12.44
N LEU A 26 9.42 2.97 -12.15
CA LEU A 26 9.95 3.18 -10.79
C LEU A 26 9.11 4.21 -9.98
N MET A 27 8.40 5.10 -10.66
CA MET A 27 7.51 6.09 -10.01
C MET A 27 6.28 5.47 -9.34
N SER A 28 5.71 4.38 -9.88
CA SER A 28 4.54 3.74 -9.26
C SER A 28 4.89 2.97 -7.99
N SER A 29 6.10 2.41 -7.90
CA SER A 29 6.60 1.78 -6.67
C SER A 29 6.85 2.79 -5.54
N LEU A 30 7.31 4.02 -5.87
CA LEU A 30 7.51 5.09 -4.89
C LEU A 30 6.18 5.56 -4.28
N LEU A 31 5.14 5.76 -5.10
CA LEU A 31 3.81 6.12 -4.61
C LEU A 31 3.18 5.00 -3.73
N CYS A 32 3.46 3.73 -4.03
CA CYS A 32 3.04 2.61 -3.18
C CYS A 32 3.75 2.60 -1.82
N LEU A 33 5.05 2.96 -1.79
CA LEU A 33 5.81 3.11 -0.54
C LEU A 33 5.29 4.26 0.33
N GLU A 34 4.92 5.39 -0.27
CA GLU A 34 4.28 6.49 0.46
C GLU A 34 2.90 6.07 1.02
N GLY A 35 2.12 5.30 0.25
CA GLY A 35 0.86 4.73 0.70
C GLY A 35 1.00 3.76 1.89
N MET A 36 2.06 2.94 1.92
CA MET A 36 2.36 2.09 3.08
C MET A 36 2.70 2.91 4.32
N MET A 37 3.51 3.96 4.19
CA MET A 37 3.87 4.82 5.32
C MET A 37 2.63 5.49 5.93
N LEU A 38 1.69 5.94 5.09
CA LEU A 38 0.42 6.52 5.54
C LEU A 38 -0.53 5.51 6.20
N SER A 39 -0.48 4.23 5.82
CA SER A 39 -1.31 3.18 6.45
C SER A 39 -0.78 2.70 7.80
N LEU A 40 0.52 2.93 8.07
CA LEU A 40 1.19 2.60 9.34
C LEU A 40 1.17 3.75 10.34
N PHE A 41 0.94 4.98 9.88
CA PHE A 41 0.64 6.14 10.71
C PHE A 41 -0.83 6.13 11.15
#